data_AF-A0A2V5WJS1-F1
#
_entry.id   AF-A0A2V5WJS1-F1
#
_cell.length_a   1.000
_cell.length_b   1.000
_cell.length_c   1.000
_cell.angle_alpha   90.00
_cell.angle_beta   90.00
_cell.angle_gamma   90.00
#
_symmetry.space_group_name_H-M   'P 1'
#
loop_
_entity.id
_entity.type
_entity.pdbx_description
1 polymer ?
#
loop_
_entity_poly.entity_id
_entity_poly.type
_entity_poly.pdbx_seq_one_letter_code
_entity_poly.pdbx_strand_id
1 'polypeptide(L)'
;MNGSSQRSDALLETRRESLLSPPFEPLFFGDWVRAVFIHYEVDAAGLQNEVPFELDLWNGKAFVSLVAFSMRRLRPRFGGQLGELLFKPISSTRFLNVRTYVRHRNESGIYFIAEFLSNPLCVPLGPPTFGLPYRLGRLVYRHSPEAGILEGTVQVAGGSKSFSWQAALAPHVEFQPCKRETLDAFLLERYT
;
A
#
# COMPACT_ATOMS: atom_id res chain seq x y z
N MET A 1 -5.30 -37.47 5.82
CA MET A 1 -6.18 -36.28 5.88
C MET A 1 -6.14 -35.76 7.32
N ASN A 2 -5.32 -34.74 7.62
CA ASN A 2 -5.31 -34.06 8.95
C ASN A 2 -4.52 -32.72 8.95
N GLY A 3 -4.22 -32.14 7.78
CA GLY A 3 -3.33 -30.97 7.66
C GLY A 3 -4.03 -29.61 7.49
N SER A 4 -5.36 -29.57 7.35
CA SER A 4 -6.11 -28.33 7.11
C SER A 4 -6.55 -27.60 8.39
N SER A 5 -6.79 -28.33 9.49
CA SER A 5 -7.28 -27.75 10.76
C SER A 5 -6.20 -26.92 11.46
N GLN A 6 -4.98 -27.45 11.56
CA GLN A 6 -3.88 -26.77 12.29
C GLN A 6 -3.47 -25.42 11.68
N ARG A 7 -3.63 -25.23 10.36
CA ARG A 7 -3.33 -23.97 9.68
C ARG A 7 -4.39 -22.89 9.90
N SER A 8 -5.67 -23.25 10.02
CA SER A 8 -6.71 -22.25 10.33
C SER A 8 -6.60 -21.80 11.77
N ASP A 9 -6.27 -22.73 12.67
CA ASP A 9 -6.16 -22.43 14.10
C ASP A 9 -4.99 -21.48 14.40
N ALA A 10 -3.84 -21.67 13.75
CA ALA A 10 -2.70 -20.76 13.86
C ALA A 10 -2.96 -19.34 13.31
N LEU A 11 -3.77 -19.23 12.24
CA LEU A 11 -4.19 -17.94 11.67
C LEU A 11 -5.21 -17.22 12.58
N LEU A 12 -6.06 -17.99 13.26
CA LEU A 12 -7.04 -17.47 14.22
C LEU A 12 -6.39 -17.04 15.54
N GLU A 13 -5.35 -17.75 16.00
CA GLU A 13 -4.58 -17.37 17.18
C GLU A 13 -3.76 -16.09 16.97
N THR A 14 -3.08 -15.95 15.83
CA THR A 14 -2.36 -14.70 15.50
C THR A 14 -3.31 -13.49 15.44
N ARG A 15 -4.57 -13.71 15.02
CA ARG A 15 -5.60 -12.67 14.96
C ARG A 15 -6.19 -12.31 16.34
N ARG A 16 -6.08 -13.20 17.33
CA ARG A 16 -6.61 -12.98 18.69
C ARG A 16 -5.68 -12.13 19.55
N GLU A 17 -4.38 -12.24 19.37
CA GLU A 17 -3.41 -11.46 20.17
C GLU A 17 -3.34 -9.98 19.76
N SER A 18 -3.74 -9.62 18.53
CA SER A 18 -3.76 -8.22 18.07
C SER A 18 -5.02 -7.43 18.48
N LEU A 19 -5.94 -8.01 19.26
CA LEU A 19 -7.24 -7.42 19.62
C LEU A 19 -7.18 -6.40 20.79
N LEU A 20 -6.00 -5.93 21.18
CA LEU A 20 -5.87 -4.91 22.24
C LEU A 20 -6.18 -3.47 21.78
N SER A 21 -6.50 -3.27 20.49
CA SER A 21 -6.99 -1.99 19.99
C SER A 21 -8.52 -1.96 20.01
N PRO A 22 -9.16 -0.84 20.40
CA PRO A 22 -10.62 -0.70 20.29
C PRO A 22 -11.06 -0.99 18.85
N PRO A 23 -12.30 -1.48 18.63
CA PRO A 23 -12.77 -1.81 17.30
C PRO A 23 -12.61 -0.60 16.38
N PHE A 24 -11.65 -0.68 15.45
CA PHE A 24 -11.42 0.36 14.47
C PHE A 24 -12.61 0.35 13.51
N GLU A 25 -13.43 1.40 13.55
CA GLU A 25 -14.45 1.59 12.54
C GLU A 25 -13.82 2.24 11.31
N PRO A 26 -13.86 1.61 10.12
CA PRO A 26 -13.26 2.17 8.93
C PRO A 26 -14.01 3.44 8.52
N LEU A 27 -13.27 4.53 8.26
CA LEU A 27 -13.86 5.77 7.74
C LEU A 27 -14.32 5.61 6.28
N PHE A 28 -13.54 4.86 5.48
CA PHE A 28 -13.80 4.57 4.07
C PHE A 28 -13.66 3.09 3.76
N PHE A 29 -14.43 2.62 2.78
CA PHE A 29 -14.20 1.35 2.10
C PHE A 29 -13.67 1.63 0.70
N GLY A 30 -12.71 0.82 0.23
CA GLY A 30 -12.17 0.91 -1.12
C GLY A 30 -11.44 -0.37 -1.48
N ASP A 31 -11.54 -0.76 -2.75
CA ASP A 31 -10.88 -1.95 -3.29
C ASP A 31 -9.57 -1.58 -3.94
N TRP A 32 -8.50 -2.22 -3.51
CA TRP A 32 -7.21 -2.15 -4.17
C TRP A 32 -7.21 -3.13 -5.33
N VAL A 33 -7.00 -2.63 -6.54
CA VAL A 33 -6.95 -3.47 -7.73
C VAL A 33 -5.64 -3.26 -8.48
N ARG A 34 -5.10 -4.36 -9.01
CA ARG A 34 -3.90 -4.39 -9.85
C ARG A 34 -2.71 -3.66 -9.20
N ALA A 35 -2.41 -4.02 -7.96
CA ALA A 35 -1.28 -3.43 -7.23
C ALA A 35 0.06 -3.99 -7.75
N VAL A 36 1.03 -3.10 -7.93
CA VAL A 36 2.43 -3.41 -8.24
C VAL A 36 3.28 -2.84 -7.12
N PHE A 37 4.15 -3.67 -6.57
CA PHE A 37 5.11 -3.29 -5.54
C PHE A 37 6.51 -3.32 -6.14
N ILE A 38 7.25 -2.24 -5.95
CA ILE A 38 8.65 -2.10 -6.38
C ILE A 38 9.45 -1.75 -5.13
N HIS A 39 10.42 -2.58 -4.78
CA HIS A 39 11.19 -2.44 -3.56
C HIS A 39 12.64 -2.10 -3.89
N TYR A 40 13.17 -1.07 -3.23
CA TYR A 40 14.57 -0.68 -3.32
C TYR A 40 15.23 -0.85 -1.95
N GLU A 41 16.32 -1.60 -1.91
CA GLU A 41 17.28 -1.53 -0.80
C GLU A 41 17.95 -0.16 -0.86
N VAL A 42 18.02 0.52 0.28
CA VAL A 42 18.62 1.86 0.39
C VAL A 42 19.53 1.95 1.61
N ASP A 43 20.38 2.97 1.63
CA ASP A 43 21.22 3.25 2.80
C ASP A 43 20.35 3.61 4.02
N ALA A 44 20.53 2.86 5.11
CA ALA A 44 19.73 3.02 6.31
C ALA A 44 19.99 4.35 7.01
N ALA A 45 21.25 4.80 7.06
CA ALA A 45 21.61 6.06 7.70
C ALA A 45 21.02 7.26 6.94
N GLY A 46 21.11 7.26 5.61
CA GLY A 46 20.48 8.25 4.75
C GLY A 46 18.96 8.27 4.89
N LEU A 47 18.31 7.10 4.90
CA LEU A 47 16.86 7.02 5.06
C LEU A 47 16.37 7.49 6.43
N GLN A 48 17.12 7.21 7.50
CA GLN A 48 16.74 7.57 8.87
C GLN A 48 16.65 9.10 9.05
N ASN A 49 17.45 9.88 8.29
CA ASN A 49 17.39 11.34 8.33
C ASN A 49 16.07 11.93 7.81
N GLU A 50 15.35 11.18 6.98
CA GLU A 50 14.08 11.61 6.36
C GLU A 50 12.85 11.07 7.10
N VAL A 51 13.07 10.22 8.12
CA VAL A 51 12.01 9.44 8.76
C VAL A 51 12.06 9.67 10.28
N PRO A 52 10.98 10.17 10.90
CA PRO A 52 11.01 10.55 12.32
C PRO A 52 10.90 9.35 13.28
N PHE A 53 10.70 8.14 12.76
CA PHE A 53 10.59 6.91 13.53
C PHE A 53 11.82 6.03 13.30
N GLU A 54 12.12 5.15 14.27
CA GLU A 54 13.15 4.13 14.12
C GLU A 54 12.83 3.24 12.90
N LEU A 55 13.81 3.04 12.02
CA LEU A 55 13.63 2.17 10.86
C LEU A 55 13.53 0.69 11.28
N ASP A 56 12.56 -0.02 10.71
CA ASP A 56 12.51 -1.48 10.80
C ASP A 56 13.42 -2.05 9.71
N LEU A 57 14.48 -2.75 10.11
CA LEU A 57 15.52 -3.24 9.21
C LEU A 57 15.40 -4.75 9.00
N TRP A 58 15.51 -5.19 7.75
CA TRP A 58 15.61 -6.62 7.43
C TRP A 58 17.07 -7.01 7.34
N ASN A 59 17.58 -7.81 8.29
CA ASN A 59 18.98 -8.22 8.35
C ASN A 59 19.95 -7.02 8.22
N GLY A 60 19.65 -5.91 8.90
CA GLY A 60 20.43 -4.68 8.87
C GLY A 60 20.21 -3.80 7.63
N LYS A 61 19.30 -4.16 6.72
CA LYS A 61 19.02 -3.42 5.48
C LYS A 61 17.71 -2.65 5.56
N ALA A 62 17.72 -1.42 5.05
CA ALA A 62 16.55 -0.56 4.93
C ALA A 62 15.94 -0.67 3.53
N PHE A 63 14.62 -0.51 3.44
CA PHE A 63 13.89 -0.61 2.18
C PHE A 63 12.89 0.53 2.00
N VAL A 64 12.86 1.09 0.80
CA VAL A 64 11.78 1.98 0.33
C VAL A 64 10.96 1.22 -0.70
N SER A 65 9.64 1.28 -0.54
CA SER A 65 8.70 0.64 -1.44
C SER A 65 7.86 1.67 -2.18
N LEU A 66 7.74 1.47 -3.48
CA LEU A 66 6.80 2.15 -4.34
C LEU A 66 5.63 1.20 -4.59
N VAL A 67 4.43 1.59 -4.14
CA VAL A 67 3.21 0.80 -4.30
C VAL A 67 2.27 1.52 -5.24
N ALA A 68 2.17 1.02 -6.47
CA ALA A 68 1.34 1.58 -7.53
C ALA A 68 0.07 0.76 -7.71
N PHE A 69 -1.09 1.35 -7.44
CA PHE A 69 -2.37 0.63 -7.49
C PHE A 69 -3.53 1.55 -7.89
N SER A 70 -4.63 0.94 -8.28
CA SER A 70 -5.89 1.66 -8.49
C SER A 70 -6.83 1.36 -7.34
N MET A 71 -7.36 2.40 -6.71
CA MET A 71 -8.45 2.33 -5.74
C MET A 71 -9.78 2.42 -6.50
N ARG A 72 -10.70 1.48 -6.25
CA ARG A 72 -12.06 1.49 -6.80
C ARG A 72 -13.10 1.45 -5.69
N ARG A 73 -14.32 1.91 -6.00
CA ARG A 73 -15.47 1.98 -5.10
C ARG A 73 -15.16 2.66 -3.76
N LEU A 74 -14.26 3.65 -3.79
CA LEU A 74 -13.93 4.46 -2.62
C LEU A 74 -15.18 5.20 -2.15
N ARG A 75 -15.65 4.90 -0.94
CA ARG A 75 -16.87 5.47 -0.36
C ARG A 75 -16.77 5.54 1.16
N PRO A 76 -17.35 6.57 1.81
CA PRO A 76 -17.47 6.58 3.26
C PRO A 76 -18.25 5.35 3.75
N ARG A 77 -17.97 4.91 4.99
CA ARG A 77 -18.72 3.83 5.64
C ARG A 77 -20.21 4.17 5.78
N PHE A 78 -20.53 5.45 6.00
CA PHE A 78 -21.90 5.94 6.18
C PHE A 78 -22.52 6.37 4.85
N GLY A 79 -23.82 6.06 4.63
CA GLY A 79 -24.59 6.55 3.47
C GLY A 79 -25.08 5.49 2.47
N GLY A 80 -24.68 4.22 2.62
CA GLY A 80 -25.20 3.13 1.78
C GLY A 80 -25.05 3.38 0.27
N GLN A 81 -26.03 2.94 -0.53
CA GLN A 81 -26.04 3.11 -2.00
C GLN A 81 -26.11 4.58 -2.44
N LEU A 82 -26.75 5.45 -1.65
CA LEU A 82 -26.83 6.88 -1.93
C LEU A 82 -25.49 7.57 -1.71
N GLY A 83 -24.74 7.16 -0.68
CA GLY A 83 -23.36 7.57 -0.47
C GLY A 83 -22.47 7.15 -1.63
N GLU A 84 -22.58 5.92 -2.11
CA GLU A 84 -21.80 5.45 -3.27
C GLU A 84 -22.05 6.30 -4.53
N LEU A 85 -23.29 6.73 -4.76
CA LEU A 85 -23.63 7.60 -5.89
C LEU A 85 -23.05 9.02 -5.73
N LEU A 86 -23.16 9.61 -4.54
CA LEU A 86 -22.66 10.97 -4.26
C LEU A 86 -21.13 11.05 -4.32
N PHE A 87 -20.44 9.97 -3.89
CA PHE A 87 -18.98 9.89 -3.89
C PHE A 87 -18.41 9.28 -5.18
N LYS A 88 -19.25 9.09 -6.22
CA LYS A 88 -18.81 8.66 -7.55
C LYS A 88 -17.62 9.45 -8.11
N PRO A 89 -17.51 10.79 -7.93
CA PRO A 89 -16.34 11.56 -8.40
C PRO A 89 -15.01 11.15 -7.76
N ILE A 90 -15.02 10.57 -6.54
CA ILE A 90 -13.81 10.06 -5.86
C ILE A 90 -13.69 8.54 -5.87
N SER A 91 -14.70 7.84 -6.39
CA SER A 91 -14.81 6.39 -6.34
C SER A 91 -13.68 5.63 -7.05
N SER A 92 -12.98 6.28 -7.99
CA SER A 92 -11.87 5.69 -8.74
C SER A 92 -10.68 6.65 -8.77
N THR A 93 -9.60 6.27 -8.09
CA THR A 93 -8.38 7.07 -7.99
C THR A 93 -7.17 6.16 -8.05
N ARG A 94 -6.11 6.57 -8.75
CA ARG A 94 -4.82 5.86 -8.75
C ARG A 94 -3.94 6.44 -7.66
N PHE A 95 -3.17 5.56 -7.03
CA PHE A 95 -2.25 5.86 -5.96
C PHE A 95 -0.85 5.37 -6.32
N LEU A 96 0.15 6.19 -5.98
CA LEU A 96 1.54 5.76 -5.83
C LEU A 96 1.99 6.10 -4.42
N ASN A 97 2.19 5.08 -3.60
CA ASN A 97 2.66 5.26 -2.23
C ASN A 97 4.16 5.05 -2.19
N VAL A 98 4.90 6.06 -1.73
CA VAL A 98 6.32 6.00 -1.40
C VAL A 98 6.42 5.80 0.10
N ARG A 99 6.82 4.61 0.51
CA ARG A 99 6.79 4.22 1.93
C ARG A 99 8.06 3.51 2.37
N THR A 100 8.31 3.56 3.66
CA THR A 100 9.36 2.78 4.34
C THR A 100 8.77 2.01 5.52
N TYR A 101 9.60 1.20 6.17
CA TYR A 101 9.25 0.35 7.30
C TYR A 101 9.83 0.93 8.57
N VAL A 102 9.01 1.04 9.61
CA VAL A 102 9.37 1.68 10.88
C VAL A 102 8.93 0.82 12.06
N ARG A 103 9.57 1.02 13.21
CA ARG A 103 9.14 0.49 14.50
C ARG A 103 8.69 1.63 15.40
N HIS A 104 7.61 1.41 16.13
CA HIS A 104 7.18 2.31 17.19
C HIS A 104 6.55 1.50 18.32
N ARG A 105 7.04 1.67 19.56
CA ARG A 105 6.52 0.98 20.75
C ARG A 105 6.44 -0.55 20.59
N ASN A 106 7.47 -1.13 19.97
CA ASN A 106 7.57 -2.56 19.67
C ASN A 106 6.60 -3.09 18.61
N GLU A 107 5.86 -2.22 17.93
CA GLU A 107 5.02 -2.55 16.78
C GLU A 107 5.74 -2.18 15.48
N SER A 108 5.66 -3.07 14.49
CA SER A 108 6.10 -2.76 13.13
C SER A 108 5.01 -2.00 12.39
N GLY A 109 5.41 -1.01 11.60
CA GLY A 109 4.51 -0.20 10.80
C GLY A 109 5.13 0.23 9.48
N ILE A 110 4.32 0.94 8.69
CA ILE A 110 4.78 1.63 7.49
C ILE A 110 4.70 3.13 7.70
N TYR A 111 5.66 3.85 7.15
CA TYR A 111 5.68 5.30 7.12
C TYR A 111 5.60 5.78 5.68
N PHE A 112 4.63 6.65 5.38
CA PHE A 112 4.47 7.25 4.06
C PHE A 112 5.35 8.49 3.94
N ILE A 113 6.36 8.42 3.08
CA ILE A 113 7.23 9.56 2.74
C ILE A 113 6.49 10.50 1.78
N ALA A 114 5.77 9.93 0.82
CA ALA A 114 4.93 10.67 -0.13
C ALA A 114 3.83 9.76 -0.66
N GLU A 115 2.67 10.34 -0.97
CA GLU A 115 1.60 9.62 -1.67
C GLU A 115 1.09 10.47 -2.82
N PHE A 116 1.14 9.94 -4.04
CA PHE A 116 0.64 10.63 -5.22
C PHE A 116 -0.74 10.10 -5.63
N LEU A 117 -1.67 11.02 -5.89
CA LEU A 117 -3.03 10.70 -6.26
C LEU A 117 -3.35 11.27 -7.65
N SER A 118 -4.12 10.53 -8.43
CA SER A 118 -4.58 10.99 -9.76
C SER A 118 -5.79 11.93 -9.70
N ASN A 119 -6.51 11.94 -8.58
CA ASN A 119 -7.78 12.64 -8.45
C ASN A 119 -7.60 13.85 -7.50
N PRO A 120 -7.74 15.09 -8.01
CA PRO A 120 -7.55 16.29 -7.19
C PRO A 120 -8.58 16.39 -6.06
N LEU A 121 -9.77 15.79 -6.19
CA LEU A 121 -10.79 15.81 -5.15
C LEU A 121 -10.40 14.97 -3.92
N CYS A 122 -9.48 14.02 -4.08
CA CYS A 122 -8.98 13.19 -2.97
C CYS A 122 -7.82 13.85 -2.21
N VAL A 123 -7.12 14.81 -2.82
CA VAL A 123 -5.92 15.43 -2.22
C VAL A 123 -6.23 16.19 -0.91
N PRO A 124 -7.31 17.00 -0.82
CA PRO A 124 -7.67 17.68 0.42
C PRO A 124 -8.08 16.74 1.57
N LEU A 125 -8.37 15.46 1.28
CA LEU A 125 -8.77 14.50 2.30
C LEU A 125 -7.57 13.94 3.09
N GLY A 126 -6.36 13.96 2.53
CA GLY A 126 -5.17 13.34 3.15
C GLY A 126 -4.75 13.97 4.48
N PRO A 127 -4.41 15.27 4.50
CA PRO A 127 -3.97 15.94 5.72
C PRO A 127 -4.96 15.87 6.90
N PRO A 128 -6.29 16.08 6.73
CA PRO A 128 -7.23 16.06 7.85
C PRO A 128 -7.67 14.67 8.29
N THR A 129 -7.48 13.60 7.50
CA THR A 129 -7.95 12.24 7.89
C THR A 129 -6.85 11.42 8.55
N PHE A 130 -5.65 11.41 7.97
CA PHE A 130 -4.58 10.50 8.36
C PHE A 130 -3.19 11.18 8.39
N GLY A 131 -3.14 12.52 8.25
CA GLY A 131 -1.87 13.26 8.20
C GLY A 131 -1.01 12.92 6.97
N LEU A 132 -1.64 12.42 5.90
CA LEU A 132 -0.91 11.82 4.79
C LEU A 132 -0.34 12.88 3.83
N PRO A 133 0.90 12.70 3.35
CA PRO A 133 1.59 13.64 2.47
C PRO A 133 1.08 13.52 1.02
N TYR A 134 -0.21 13.79 0.81
CA TYR A 134 -0.88 13.69 -0.48
C TYR A 134 -0.39 14.76 -1.45
N ARG A 135 0.03 14.30 -2.62
CA ARG A 135 0.52 15.12 -3.74
C ARG A 135 -0.31 14.80 -4.97
N LEU A 136 -0.71 15.84 -5.71
CA LEU A 136 -1.40 15.63 -6.99
C LEU A 136 -0.39 15.19 -8.05
N GLY A 137 -0.79 14.23 -8.89
CA GLY A 137 -0.02 13.83 -10.05
C GLY A 137 -0.88 13.28 -11.17
N ARG A 138 -0.30 13.19 -12.37
CA ARG A 138 -0.87 12.43 -13.48
C ARG A 138 -0.31 11.02 -13.44
N LEU A 139 -1.19 10.06 -13.12
CA LEU A 139 -0.83 8.65 -12.95
C LEU A 139 -1.51 7.82 -14.06
N VAL A 140 -0.73 7.08 -14.84
CA VAL A 140 -1.20 6.22 -15.93
C VAL A 140 -0.61 4.83 -15.75
N TYR A 141 -1.45 3.82 -15.53
CA TYR A 141 -1.01 2.43 -15.28
C TYR A 141 -1.63 1.47 -16.28
N ARG A 142 -0.83 0.50 -16.71
CA ARG A 142 -1.26 -0.67 -17.47
C ARG A 142 -0.70 -1.91 -16.76
N HIS A 143 -1.43 -2.33 -15.73
CA HIS A 143 -1.12 -3.52 -14.94
C HIS A 143 -2.08 -4.64 -15.35
N SER A 144 -1.62 -5.49 -16.25
CA SER A 144 -2.36 -6.62 -16.81
C SER A 144 -1.48 -7.87 -16.75
N PRO A 145 -1.38 -8.52 -15.58
CA PRO A 145 -0.60 -9.74 -15.41
C PRO A 145 -0.96 -10.83 -16.42
N GLU A 146 -2.24 -10.93 -16.80
CA GLU A 146 -2.74 -11.90 -17.79
C GLU A 146 -2.18 -11.65 -19.19
N ALA A 147 -1.87 -10.39 -19.50
CA ALA A 147 -1.25 -10.00 -20.77
C ALA A 147 0.28 -9.93 -20.66
N GLY A 148 0.85 -10.25 -19.49
CA GLY A 148 2.29 -10.12 -19.23
C GLY A 148 2.78 -8.68 -19.10
N ILE A 149 1.88 -7.69 -18.99
CA ILE A 149 2.23 -6.26 -19.04
C ILE A 149 2.13 -5.65 -17.65
N LEU A 150 3.25 -5.13 -17.14
CA LEU A 150 3.28 -4.25 -15.98
C LEU A 150 4.05 -2.97 -16.32
N GLU A 151 3.34 -1.89 -16.61
CA GLU A 151 3.95 -0.59 -16.85
C GLU A 151 3.14 0.54 -16.22
N GLY A 152 3.83 1.63 -15.91
CA GLY A 152 3.17 2.83 -15.43
C GLY A 152 4.07 4.05 -15.42
N THR A 153 3.41 5.20 -15.36
CA THR A 153 4.05 6.51 -15.26
C THR A 153 3.33 7.35 -14.22
N VAL A 154 4.11 8.10 -13.44
CA VAL A 154 3.65 9.15 -12.53
C VAL A 154 4.38 10.43 -12.85
N GLN A 155 3.63 11.50 -13.05
CA GLN A 155 4.16 12.85 -13.24
C GLN A 155 3.62 13.76 -12.14
N VAL A 156 4.50 14.50 -11.47
CA VAL A 156 4.11 15.43 -10.39
C VAL A 156 3.37 16.63 -10.98
N ALA A 157 2.23 17.00 -10.41
CA ALA A 157 1.50 18.18 -10.86
C ALA A 157 2.32 19.45 -10.65
N GLY A 158 2.37 20.32 -11.67
CA GLY A 158 3.10 21.59 -11.61
C GLY A 158 4.63 21.47 -11.66
N GLY A 159 5.19 20.28 -11.94
CA GLY A 159 6.63 20.06 -12.02
C GLY A 159 7.07 19.23 -13.23
N SER A 160 8.38 19.16 -13.45
CA SER A 160 9.00 18.35 -14.52
C SER A 160 9.35 16.92 -14.07
N LYS A 161 9.25 16.62 -12.76
CA LYS A 161 9.61 15.32 -12.20
C LYS A 161 8.61 14.25 -12.61
N SER A 162 9.13 13.12 -13.10
CA SER A 162 8.34 11.94 -13.44
C SER A 162 9.07 10.67 -13.04
N PHE A 163 8.30 9.60 -12.85
CA PHE A 163 8.77 8.25 -12.58
C PHE A 163 8.03 7.30 -13.50
N SER A 164 8.76 6.39 -14.16
CA SER A 164 8.16 5.36 -15.02
C SER A 164 8.80 4.02 -14.73
N TRP A 165 8.02 2.95 -14.88
CA TRP A 165 8.48 1.58 -14.76
C TRP A 165 7.87 0.72 -15.87
N GLN A 166 8.58 -0.33 -16.20
CA GLN A 166 8.13 -1.39 -17.07
C GLN A 166 8.74 -2.72 -16.62
N ALA A 167 7.93 -3.76 -16.57
CA ALA A 167 8.34 -5.12 -16.33
C ALA A 167 7.53 -6.06 -17.24
N ALA A 168 8.22 -7.09 -17.75
CA ALA A 168 7.59 -8.20 -18.44
C ALA A 168 7.33 -9.32 -17.44
N LEU A 169 6.10 -9.84 -17.40
CA LEU A 169 5.77 -11.05 -16.66
C LEU A 169 5.75 -12.23 -17.62
N ALA A 170 6.19 -13.39 -17.13
CA ALA A 170 5.94 -14.63 -17.84
C ALA A 170 4.41 -14.86 -17.97
N PRO A 171 3.93 -15.45 -19.09
CA PRO A 171 2.54 -15.86 -19.20
C PRO A 171 2.17 -16.78 -18.03
N HIS A 172 0.98 -16.59 -17.45
CA HIS A 172 0.43 -17.45 -16.38
C HIS A 172 1.22 -17.45 -15.06
N VAL A 173 1.82 -16.33 -14.66
CA VAL A 173 2.40 -16.19 -13.31
C VAL A 173 1.32 -16.45 -12.25
N GLU A 174 1.56 -17.47 -11.43
CA GLU A 174 0.76 -17.73 -10.23
C GLU A 174 1.29 -16.89 -9.06
N PHE A 175 0.38 -16.18 -8.39
CA PHE A 175 0.70 -15.50 -7.14
C PHE A 175 0.80 -16.51 -6.01
N GLN A 176 1.91 -16.46 -5.27
CA GLN A 176 2.14 -17.33 -4.12
C GLN A 176 2.06 -16.49 -2.83
N PRO A 177 1.47 -17.04 -1.75
CA PRO A 177 1.55 -16.41 -0.43
C PRO A 177 3.01 -16.24 0.01
N CYS A 178 3.29 -15.15 0.71
CA CYS A 178 4.60 -14.95 1.30
C CYS A 178 4.89 -16.05 2.33
N LYS A 179 6.09 -16.62 2.26
CA LYS A 179 6.58 -17.51 3.32
C LYS A 179 6.93 -16.66 4.54
N ARG A 180 6.63 -17.15 5.74
CA ARG A 180 7.04 -16.49 6.98
C ARG A 180 8.57 -16.37 7.04
N GLU A 181 9.03 -15.32 7.73
CA GLU A 181 10.47 -15.07 7.94
C GLU A 181 11.27 -14.93 6.64
N THR A 182 10.66 -14.39 5.59
CA THR A 182 11.35 -14.00 4.36
C THR A 182 11.31 -12.51 4.13
N LEU A 183 12.19 -12.03 3.23
CA LEU A 183 12.16 -10.65 2.77
C LEU A 183 10.79 -10.30 2.16
N ASP A 184 10.16 -11.20 1.42
CA ASP A 184 8.84 -10.94 0.84
C ASP A 184 7.77 -10.69 1.90
N ALA A 185 7.76 -11.50 2.98
CA ALA A 185 6.85 -11.27 4.11
C ALA A 185 7.18 -9.95 4.81
N PHE A 186 8.45 -9.65 5.04
CA PHE A 186 8.86 -8.36 5.60
C PHE A 186 8.40 -7.17 4.75
N LEU A 187 8.43 -7.30 3.41
CA LEU A 187 8.10 -6.20 2.51
C LEU A 187 6.58 -6.04 2.27
N LEU A 188 5.82 -7.14 2.29
CA LEU A 188 4.41 -7.16 1.89
C LEU A 188 3.44 -7.30 3.08
N GLU A 189 3.76 -8.13 4.06
CA GLU A 189 2.87 -8.50 5.18
C GLU A 189 2.98 -7.50 6.34
N ARG A 190 2.62 -6.24 6.08
CA ARG A 190 2.62 -5.15 7.09
C ARG A 190 1.23 -4.64 7.44
N TYR A 191 0.20 -5.28 6.91
CA TYR A 191 -1.20 -4.95 7.15
C TYR A 191 -1.83 -6.13 7.90
N THR A 192 -2.00 -5.99 9.21
CA THR A 192 -2.75 -6.94 10.07
C THR A 192 -4.19 -6.49 10.26
#